data_AF-A0A940S4E7-F1
#
_entry.id   AF-A0A940S4E7-F1
#
_cell.length_a   1.000
_cell.length_b   1.000
_cell.length_c   1.000
_cell.angle_alpha   90.00
_cell.angle_beta   90.00
_cell.angle_gamma   90.00
#
_symmetry.space_group_name_H-M   'P 1'
#
loop_
_entity.id
_entity.type
_entity.pdbx_description
1 polymer ?
#
loop_
_entity_poly.entity_id
_entity_poly.type
_entity_poly.pdbx_seq_one_letter_code
_entity_poly.pdbx_strand_id
1 'polypeptide(L)'
;MKTVFKILGGFVAVIVLIVVAVTVFSSGSRDVAKQFVLLSSSGDTPGAHMLMHPALRDQLTADKFTEMFAGAEPYQKVTFTSASVASGKPTELEGTATTASGCMSTLKFEILGEQITSFDIQPLCRH
;
A
#
# COMPACT_ATOMS: atom_id res chain seq x y z
N MET A 1 -20.62 3.68 28.17
CA MET A 1 -19.95 2.41 27.79
C MET A 1 -20.51 1.77 26.52
N LYS A 2 -21.84 1.65 26.33
CA LYS A 2 -22.43 0.99 25.13
C LYS A 2 -22.09 1.66 23.78
N THR A 3 -21.94 2.97 23.74
CA THR A 3 -21.63 3.72 22.50
C THR A 3 -20.18 3.54 22.06
N VAL A 4 -19.24 3.57 23.02
CA VAL A 4 -17.80 3.39 22.76
C VAL A 4 -17.50 1.97 22.27
N PHE A 5 -18.17 0.96 22.84
CA PHE A 5 -18.05 -0.44 22.37
C PHE A 5 -18.60 -0.66 20.96
N LYS A 6 -19.65 0.07 20.56
CA LYS A 6 -20.18 0.03 19.18
C LYS A 6 -19.25 0.69 18.17
N ILE A 7 -18.63 1.81 18.54
CA ILE A 7 -17.68 2.53 17.68
C ILE A 7 -16.39 1.71 17.53
N LEU A 8 -15.86 1.16 18.63
CA LEU A 8 -14.68 0.31 18.61
C LEU A 8 -14.95 -1.01 17.88
N GLY A 9 -16.12 -1.63 18.09
CA GLY A 9 -16.56 -2.83 17.38
C GLY A 9 -16.77 -2.58 15.88
N GLY A 10 -17.26 -1.40 15.50
CA GLY A 10 -17.38 -0.98 14.10
C GLY A 10 -16.02 -0.79 13.43
N PHE A 11 -15.06 -0.15 14.10
CA PHE A 11 -13.69 0.00 13.60
C PHE A 11 -12.99 -1.35 13.45
N VAL A 12 -13.10 -2.23 14.45
CA VAL A 12 -12.52 -3.58 14.38
C VAL A 12 -13.21 -4.40 13.28
N ALA A 13 -14.53 -4.31 13.11
CA ALA A 13 -15.23 -5.00 12.03
C ALA A 13 -14.85 -4.48 10.64
N VAL A 14 -14.61 -3.17 10.49
CA VAL A 14 -14.11 -2.58 9.24
C VAL A 14 -12.67 -3.01 8.96
N ILE A 15 -11.79 -3.00 9.97
CA ILE A 15 -10.41 -3.48 9.84
C ILE A 15 -10.41 -4.98 9.48
N VAL A 16 -11.24 -5.79 10.14
CA VAL A 16 -11.38 -7.23 9.83
C VAL A 16 -11.96 -7.44 8.43
N LEU A 17 -12.93 -6.62 7.98
CA LEU A 17 -13.46 -6.68 6.61
C LEU A 17 -12.41 -6.30 5.57
N ILE A 18 -11.55 -5.31 5.85
CA ILE A 18 -10.43 -4.93 4.99
C ILE A 18 -9.40 -6.07 4.95
N VAL A 19 -9.04 -6.64 6.11
CA VAL A 19 -8.11 -7.78 6.21
C VAL A 19 -8.64 -9.01 5.48
N VAL A 20 -9.93 -9.33 5.62
CA VAL A 20 -10.56 -10.45 4.91
C VAL A 20 -10.58 -10.16 3.42
N ALA A 21 -10.93 -8.95 2.97
CA ALA A 21 -10.91 -8.58 1.55
C ALA A 21 -9.53 -8.77 0.89
N VAL A 22 -8.44 -8.52 1.62
CA VAL A 22 -7.05 -8.72 1.13
C VAL A 22 -6.72 -10.21 0.90
N THR A 23 -7.47 -11.15 1.49
CA THR A 23 -7.16 -12.59 1.41
C THR A 23 -7.97 -13.38 0.37
N VAL A 24 -9.04 -12.81 -0.20
CA VAL A 24 -9.97 -13.58 -1.07
C VAL A 24 -10.01 -13.15 -2.54
N PHE A 25 -9.36 -12.06 -2.92
CA PHE A 25 -9.22 -11.68 -4.32
C PHE A 25 -7.77 -11.89 -4.77
N SER A 26 -7.55 -12.83 -5.69
CA SER A 26 -6.33 -12.87 -6.52
C SER A 26 -6.28 -11.57 -7.32
N SER A 27 -5.77 -10.54 -6.68
CA SER A 27 -5.69 -9.19 -7.20
C SER A 27 -4.39 -9.14 -7.98
N GLY A 28 -4.43 -8.86 -9.28
CA GLY A 28 -3.21 -8.82 -10.08
C GLY A 28 -2.19 -7.87 -9.43
N SER A 29 -0.88 -8.08 -9.64
CA SER A 29 0.20 -7.32 -8.98
C SER A 29 -0.03 -5.79 -8.98
N ARG A 30 -0.67 -5.25 -10.03
CA ARG A 30 -1.05 -3.83 -10.13
C ARG A 30 -2.04 -3.38 -9.07
N ASP A 31 -3.01 -4.19 -8.72
CA ASP A 31 -4.01 -3.87 -7.71
C ASP A 31 -3.39 -3.85 -6.32
N VAL A 32 -2.51 -4.81 -6.00
CA VAL A 32 -1.73 -4.82 -4.76
C VAL A 32 -0.87 -3.56 -4.65
N ALA A 33 -0.10 -3.23 -5.69
CA ALA A 33 0.73 -2.02 -5.70
C ALA A 33 -0.10 -0.74 -5.59
N LYS A 34 -1.24 -0.67 -6.29
CA LYS A 34 -2.16 0.47 -6.21
C LYS A 34 -2.71 0.63 -4.79
N GLN A 35 -3.21 -0.45 -4.20
CA GLN A 35 -3.76 -0.43 -2.85
C GLN A 35 -2.69 0.00 -1.84
N PHE A 36 -1.47 -0.50 -1.99
CA PHE A 36 -0.34 -0.10 -1.16
C PHE A 36 -0.10 1.42 -1.18
N VAL A 37 -0.02 2.03 -2.37
CA VAL A 37 0.22 3.48 -2.50
C VAL A 37 -0.91 4.31 -1.87
N LEU A 38 -2.17 3.87 -2.05
CA LEU A 38 -3.32 4.57 -1.49
C LEU A 38 -3.36 4.47 0.04
N LEU A 39 -3.11 3.28 0.59
CA LEU A 39 -3.10 3.06 2.04
C LEU A 39 -1.90 3.76 2.71
N SER A 40 -0.71 3.66 2.12
CA SER A 40 0.51 4.24 2.70
C SER A 40 0.47 5.76 2.78
N SER A 41 -0.15 6.43 1.80
CA SER A 41 -0.28 7.90 1.76
C SER A 41 -1.51 8.46 2.47
N SER A 42 -2.53 7.65 2.76
CA SER A 42 -3.76 8.08 3.46
C SER A 42 -3.68 7.94 4.99
N GLY A 43 -2.56 7.45 5.52
CA GLY A 43 -2.35 7.24 6.95
C GLY A 43 -2.81 5.87 7.47
N ASP A 44 -3.36 5.00 6.61
CA ASP A 44 -3.59 3.58 6.94
C ASP A 44 -2.33 2.75 6.65
N THR A 45 -1.27 3.08 7.40
CA THR A 45 0.03 2.44 7.29
C THR A 45 0.01 0.97 7.75
N PRO A 46 -0.82 0.52 8.73
CA PRO A 46 -0.93 -0.90 9.03
C PRO A 46 -1.52 -1.72 7.88
N GLY A 47 -2.54 -1.19 7.20
CA GLY A 47 -3.12 -1.84 6.02
C GLY A 47 -2.10 -2.01 4.89
N ALA A 48 -1.32 -0.97 4.60
CA ALA A 48 -0.24 -1.06 3.61
C ALA A 48 0.90 -2.01 4.04
N HIS A 49 1.26 -2.05 5.33
CA HIS A 49 2.30 -2.94 5.86
C HIS A 49 1.95 -4.42 5.66
N MET A 50 0.66 -4.76 5.70
CA MET A 50 0.19 -6.13 5.46
C MET A 50 0.35 -6.61 4.02
N LEU A 51 0.45 -5.71 3.04
CA LEU A 51 0.64 -6.04 1.63
C LEU A 51 2.10 -6.37 1.29
N MET A 52 3.01 -6.12 2.22
CA MET A 52 4.43 -6.43 2.07
C MET A 52 4.73 -7.90 2.36
N HIS A 53 5.72 -8.44 1.67
CA HIS A 53 6.31 -9.73 1.99
C HIS A 53 6.87 -9.73 3.42
N PRO A 54 6.76 -10.82 4.21
CA PRO A 54 7.21 -10.87 5.60
C PRO A 54 8.65 -10.38 5.81
N ALA A 55 9.58 -10.79 4.94
CA ALA A 55 10.98 -10.34 5.00
C ALA A 55 11.15 -8.82 4.85
N LEU A 56 10.27 -8.14 4.11
CA LEU A 56 10.27 -6.68 3.99
C LEU A 56 9.65 -6.03 5.24
N ARG A 57 8.60 -6.64 5.81
CA ARG A 57 7.95 -6.19 7.06
C ARG A 57 8.89 -6.23 8.25
N ASP A 58 9.77 -7.23 8.30
CA ASP A 58 10.77 -7.37 9.36
C ASP A 58 11.85 -6.28 9.26
N GLN A 59 12.17 -5.83 8.04
CA GLN A 59 13.14 -4.75 7.79
C GLN A 59 12.52 -3.36 8.03
N LEU A 60 11.33 -3.14 7.50
CA LEU A 60 10.52 -1.94 7.67
C LEU A 60 9.45 -2.20 8.72
N THR A 61 9.82 -2.02 9.99
CA THR A 61 8.84 -2.11 11.09
C THR A 61 7.69 -1.13 10.87
N ALA A 62 6.51 -1.44 11.41
CA ALA A 62 5.32 -0.60 11.24
C ALA A 62 5.54 0.87 11.65
N ASP A 63 6.31 1.10 12.71
CA ASP A 63 6.66 2.45 13.17
C ASP A 63 7.52 3.20 12.14
N LYS A 64 8.61 2.57 11.64
CA LYS A 64 9.47 3.15 10.61
C LYS A 64 8.72 3.40 9.32
N PHE A 65 7.83 2.47 8.95
CA PHE A 65 6.99 2.61 7.79
C PHE A 65 6.02 3.80 7.93
N THR A 66 5.44 3.97 9.11
CA THR A 66 4.57 5.12 9.43
C THR A 66 5.34 6.43 9.37
N GLU A 67 6.54 6.47 9.94
CA GLU A 67 7.42 7.65 9.90
C GLU A 67 7.81 8.03 8.46
N MET A 68 8.12 7.05 7.62
CA MET A 68 8.52 7.30 6.23
C MET A 68 7.43 7.99 5.40
N PHE A 69 6.16 7.66 5.66
CA PHE A 69 4.99 8.28 5.01
C PHE A 69 4.40 9.43 5.81
N ALA A 70 4.99 9.83 6.94
CA ALA A 70 4.52 10.96 7.71
C ALA A 70 4.59 12.25 6.89
N GLY A 71 3.49 13.00 6.88
CA GLY A 71 3.35 14.24 6.11
C GLY A 71 3.22 14.03 4.59
N ALA A 72 3.08 12.78 4.12
CA ALA A 72 2.72 12.53 2.73
C ALA A 72 1.32 13.04 2.44
N GLU A 73 1.14 13.68 1.28
CA GLU A 73 -0.20 13.99 0.78
C GLU A 73 -0.84 12.72 0.19
N PRO A 74 -2.13 12.44 0.45
CA PRO A 74 -2.80 11.27 -0.09
C PRO A 74 -2.82 11.27 -1.62
N TYR A 75 -2.34 10.17 -2.23
CA TYR A 75 -2.49 9.97 -3.66
C TYR A 75 -3.94 9.61 -4.01
N GLN A 76 -4.44 10.12 -5.14
CA GLN A 76 -5.80 9.84 -5.62
C GLN A 76 -5.81 9.02 -6.91
N LYS A 77 -4.78 9.19 -7.74
CA LYS A 77 -4.65 8.51 -9.01
C LYS A 77 -3.35 7.73 -9.05
N VAL A 78 -3.43 6.44 -9.35
CA VAL A 78 -2.27 5.56 -9.54
C VAL A 78 -2.41 4.88 -10.89
N THR A 79 -1.37 4.94 -11.71
CA THR A 79 -1.35 4.37 -13.06
C THR A 79 -0.05 3.60 -13.27
N PHE A 80 -0.14 2.34 -13.70
CA PHE A 80 1.04 1.55 -14.07
C PHE A 80 1.17 1.50 -15.59
N THR A 81 2.31 1.92 -16.10
CA THR A 81 2.62 1.98 -17.54
C THR A 81 3.34 0.75 -18.03
N SER A 82 4.07 0.05 -17.15
CA SER A 82 4.78 -1.18 -17.48
C SER A 82 4.49 -2.28 -16.46
N ALA A 83 4.55 -3.53 -16.93
CA ALA A 83 4.54 -4.70 -16.08
C ALA A 83 5.44 -5.76 -16.73
N SER A 84 6.52 -6.13 -16.06
CA SER A 84 7.44 -7.16 -16.51
C SER A 84 7.16 -8.44 -15.72
N VAL A 85 6.62 -9.44 -16.41
CA VAL A 85 6.33 -10.75 -15.81
C VAL A 85 7.31 -11.76 -16.42
N ALA A 86 8.19 -12.31 -15.60
CA ALA A 86 9.14 -13.35 -16.01
C ALA A 86 9.02 -14.57 -15.10
N SER A 87 8.96 -15.76 -15.68
CA SER A 87 8.87 -17.03 -14.95
C SER A 87 10.02 -17.16 -13.95
N GLY A 88 9.69 -17.36 -12.67
CA GLY A 88 10.67 -17.49 -11.59
C GLY A 88 11.30 -16.18 -11.12
N LYS A 89 10.81 -15.02 -11.57
CA LYS A 89 11.24 -13.69 -11.10
C LYS A 89 10.07 -12.91 -10.50
N PRO A 90 10.33 -11.92 -9.62
CA PRO A 90 9.32 -10.96 -9.21
C PRO A 90 8.70 -10.25 -10.42
N THR A 91 7.43 -9.92 -10.32
CA THR A 91 6.77 -9.00 -11.24
C THR A 91 7.24 -7.59 -10.94
N GLU A 92 7.85 -6.93 -11.92
CA GLU A 92 8.22 -5.53 -11.81
C GLU A 92 7.10 -4.65 -12.38
N LEU A 93 6.73 -3.61 -11.66
CA LEU A 93 5.77 -2.61 -12.12
C LEU A 93 6.38 -1.23 -12.05
N GLU A 94 6.22 -0.44 -13.11
CA GLU A 94 6.53 0.99 -13.06
C GLU A 94 5.31 1.83 -13.44
N GLY A 95 5.21 3.00 -12.83
CA GLY A 95 4.05 3.85 -12.97
C GLY A 95 4.19 5.21 -12.33
N THR A 96 3.06 5.86 -12.13
CA THR A 96 2.96 7.15 -11.47
C THR A 96 1.80 7.21 -10.49
N ALA A 97 1.97 8.02 -9.45
CA ALA A 97 0.92 8.43 -8.54
C ALA A 97 0.74 9.95 -8.58
N THR A 98 -0.50 10.43 -8.40
CA THR A 98 -0.82 11.87 -8.40
C THR A 98 -1.74 12.20 -7.23
N THR A 99 -1.43 13.26 -6.52
CA THR A 99 -2.21 13.80 -5.38
C THR A 99 -3.29 14.78 -5.86
N ALA A 100 -4.11 15.28 -4.93
CA ALA A 100 -5.13 16.28 -5.23
C ALA A 100 -4.53 17.61 -5.68
N SER A 101 -3.41 18.01 -5.07
CA SER A 101 -2.66 19.23 -5.39
C SER A 101 -1.97 19.18 -6.76
N GLY A 102 -1.96 18.02 -7.42
CA GLY A 102 -1.25 17.80 -8.68
C GLY A 102 0.22 17.41 -8.52
N CYS A 103 0.70 17.19 -7.29
CA CYS A 103 2.02 16.61 -7.09
C CYS A 103 2.05 15.17 -7.65
N MET A 104 3.13 14.82 -8.33
CA MET A 104 3.29 13.53 -9.00
C MET A 104 4.55 12.82 -8.54
N SER A 105 4.43 11.52 -8.33
CA SER A 105 5.51 10.61 -7.95
C SER A 105 5.65 9.51 -8.97
N THR A 106 6.89 9.14 -9.26
CA THR A 106 7.21 7.90 -9.98
C THR A 106 7.10 6.72 -9.01
N LEU A 107 6.66 5.58 -9.54
CA LEU A 107 6.44 4.36 -8.79
C LEU A 107 7.27 3.24 -9.41
N LYS A 108 7.96 2.47 -8.57
CA LYS A 108 8.56 1.19 -8.94
C LYS A 108 8.25 0.15 -7.88
N PHE A 109 7.85 -1.04 -8.30
CA PHE A 109 7.49 -2.13 -7.41
C PHE A 109 8.05 -3.45 -7.90
N GLU A 110 8.47 -4.29 -6.96
CA GLU A 110 8.71 -5.71 -7.18
C GLU A 110 7.71 -6.51 -6.35
N ILE A 111 7.03 -7.45 -7.01
CA ILE A 111 5.97 -8.25 -6.41
C ILE A 111 6.21 -9.72 -6.65
N LEU A 112 6.24 -10.51 -5.58
CA LEU A 112 6.37 -11.95 -5.62
C LEU A 112 5.19 -12.60 -4.89
N GLY A 113 4.42 -13.43 -5.59
CA GLY A 113 3.26 -14.12 -5.00
C GLY A 113 2.23 -13.16 -4.39
N GLU A 114 1.89 -12.09 -5.12
CA GLU A 114 0.97 -11.02 -4.68
C GLU A 114 1.42 -10.23 -3.44
N GLN A 115 2.71 -10.35 -3.05
CA GLN A 115 3.29 -9.60 -1.95
C GLN A 115 4.40 -8.69 -2.44
N ILE A 116 4.48 -7.48 -1.88
CA ILE A 116 5.49 -6.49 -2.25
C ILE A 116 6.81 -6.86 -1.59
N THR A 117 7.83 -7.14 -2.41
CA THR A 117 9.20 -7.43 -1.94
C THR A 117 10.09 -6.20 -1.98
N SER A 118 9.78 -5.24 -2.86
CA SER A 118 10.46 -3.95 -2.97
C SER A 118 9.50 -2.89 -3.49
N PHE A 119 9.66 -1.64 -3.04
CA PHE A 119 8.94 -0.50 -3.58
C PHE A 119 9.81 0.76 -3.54
N ASP A 120 9.54 1.66 -4.47
CA ASP A 120 10.13 2.99 -4.53
C ASP A 120 9.06 3.99 -5.01
N ILE A 121 8.94 5.10 -4.30
CA ILE A 121 8.00 6.20 -4.57
C ILE A 121 8.80 7.49 -4.52
N GLN A 122 9.11 8.05 -5.69
CA GLN A 122 10.01 9.19 -5.78
C GLN A 122 9.50 10.30 -6.73
N PRO A 123 9.47 11.56 -6.29
CA PRO A 123 9.60 12.00 -4.89
C PRO A 123 8.37 11.58 -4.07
N LEU A 124 8.49 11.46 -2.74
CA LEU A 124 7.30 11.38 -1.90
C LEU A 124 6.64 12.76 -1.85
N CYS A 125 5.40 12.86 -2.34
CA CYS A 125 4.66 14.11 -2.34
C CYS A 125 4.30 14.48 -0.90
N ARG A 126 4.78 15.65 -0.46
CA ARG A 126 4.54 16.21 0.87
C ARG A 126 3.96 17.62 0.73
N HIS A 127 3.28 18.07 1.76
CA HIS A 127 2.79 19.44 1.89
C HIS A 127 3.92 20.45 2.08
#